data_AF-A0A537UPZ1-F1
#
_entry.id   AF-A0A537UPZ1-F1
#
_cell.length_a   1.000
_cell.length_b   1.000
_cell.length_c   1.000
_cell.angle_alpha   90.00
_cell.angle_beta   90.00
_cell.angle_gamma   90.00
#
_symmetry.space_group_name_H-M   'P 1'
#
loop_
_entity.id
_entity.type
_entity.pdbx_description
1 polymer ?
#
loop_
_entity_poly.entity_id
_entity_poly.type
_entity_poly.pdbx_seq_one_letter_code
_entity_poly.pdbx_strand_id
1 'polypeptide(L)'
;MQTGLINSHARSMPAKAMMPMINGRPDYQLADALTKVSPQAQAKAKATATDFEAMFLNSMFAQMTSGIKGEGPFGDTPGTGVWRSMLTEQYSKSFAKAGGVGISNEVYRTLILQQAGRAS
;
A
#
# COMPACT_ATOMS: atom_id res chain seq x y z
N MET A 1 -28.09 -27.67 -42.52
CA MET A 1 -28.16 -26.22 -42.27
C MET A 1 -27.91 -25.97 -40.79
N GLN A 2 -27.06 -24.99 -40.47
CA GLN A 2 -27.01 -24.14 -39.25
C GLN A 2 -26.70 -24.83 -37.91
N THR A 3 -25.48 -24.77 -37.35
CA THR A 3 -24.75 -23.66 -36.65
C THR A 3 -25.43 -23.13 -35.38
N GLY A 4 -24.68 -23.09 -34.27
CA GLY A 4 -25.03 -22.37 -33.04
C GLY A 4 -24.20 -22.85 -31.84
N LEU A 5 -22.89 -22.58 -31.79
CA LEU A 5 -22.29 -21.56 -30.92
C LEU A 5 -23.08 -21.27 -29.62
N ILE A 6 -22.65 -21.84 -28.49
CA ILE A 6 -22.93 -21.25 -27.17
C ILE A 6 -21.63 -20.70 -26.59
N ASN A 7 -21.51 -19.39 -26.79
CA ASN A 7 -20.44 -18.50 -26.39
C ASN A 7 -20.36 -18.40 -24.86
N SER A 8 -19.15 -18.51 -24.34
CA SER A 8 -18.72 -18.15 -23.00
C SER A 8 -19.26 -16.78 -22.56
N HIS A 9 -20.03 -16.74 -21.47
CA HIS A 9 -20.35 -15.50 -20.76
C HIS A 9 -19.11 -15.01 -20.01
N ALA A 10 -18.23 -14.29 -20.71
CA ALA A 10 -17.35 -13.34 -20.05
C ALA A 10 -18.25 -12.27 -19.42
N ARG A 11 -18.42 -12.33 -18.09
CA ARG A 11 -19.05 -11.25 -17.32
C ARG A 11 -18.28 -9.96 -17.63
N SER A 12 -18.92 -9.05 -18.36
CA SER A 12 -18.46 -7.67 -18.47
C SER A 12 -18.61 -7.02 -17.09
N MET A 13 -17.49 -6.83 -16.40
CA MET A 13 -17.47 -6.06 -15.16
C MET A 13 -17.82 -4.60 -15.50
N PRO A 14 -18.77 -3.95 -14.80
CA PRO A 14 -19.14 -2.57 -15.10
C PRO A 14 -17.96 -1.64 -14.79
N ALA A 15 -17.66 -0.70 -15.70
CA ALA A 15 -16.54 0.25 -15.61
C ALA A 15 -16.46 1.03 -14.27
N LYS A 16 -17.58 1.16 -13.56
CA LYS A 16 -17.68 1.80 -12.23
C LYS A 16 -16.95 1.02 -11.13
N ALA A 17 -16.71 -0.28 -11.31
CA ALA A 17 -15.92 -1.11 -10.37
C ALA A 17 -14.40 -1.04 -10.63
N MET A 18 -13.96 -0.37 -11.70
CA MET A 18 -12.55 -0.34 -12.12
C MET A 18 -11.89 1.04 -11.97
N MET A 19 -12.62 2.03 -11.44
CA MET A 19 -12.09 3.38 -11.25
C MET A 19 -11.31 3.47 -9.93
N PRO A 20 -10.07 3.98 -9.94
CA PRO A 20 -9.36 4.27 -8.70
C PRO A 20 -10.15 5.28 -7.88
N MET A 21 -10.18 5.08 -6.56
CA MET A 21 -10.93 5.91 -5.61
C MET A 21 -9.96 6.58 -4.64
N ILE A 22 -10.22 7.84 -4.32
CA ILE A 22 -9.52 8.62 -3.30
C ILE A 22 -10.55 9.21 -2.33
N ASN A 23 -10.42 8.92 -1.04
CA ASN A 23 -11.35 9.37 0.01
C ASN A 23 -12.85 9.17 -0.34
N GLY A 24 -13.18 8.01 -0.92
CA GLY A 24 -14.56 7.67 -1.31
C GLY A 24 -15.08 8.38 -2.57
N ARG A 25 -14.23 9.13 -3.27
CA ARG A 25 -14.55 9.80 -4.54
C ARG A 25 -13.76 9.19 -5.69
N PRO A 26 -14.31 9.11 -6.91
CA PRO A 26 -13.55 8.66 -8.08
C PRO A 26 -12.37 9.58 -8.38
N ASP A 27 -11.21 8.99 -8.63
CA ASP A 27 -9.99 9.70 -9.00
C ASP A 27 -9.78 9.67 -10.51
N TYR A 28 -10.37 10.65 -11.20
CA TYR A 28 -10.29 10.76 -12.65
C TYR A 28 -8.87 11.06 -13.16
N GLN A 29 -8.05 11.76 -12.38
CA GLN A 29 -6.68 12.10 -12.77
C GLN A 29 -5.80 10.85 -12.77
N LEU A 30 -5.90 10.04 -11.72
CA LEU A 30 -5.19 8.77 -11.67
C LEU A 30 -5.70 7.81 -12.74
N ALA A 31 -7.02 7.78 -12.98
CA ALA A 31 -7.59 6.97 -14.06
C ALA A 31 -7.01 7.32 -15.44
N ASP A 32 -6.93 8.61 -15.78
CA ASP A 32 -6.32 9.06 -17.04
C ASP A 32 -4.83 8.72 -17.10
N ALA A 33 -4.08 9.00 -16.02
CA ALA A 33 -2.65 8.73 -15.95
C ALA A 33 -2.31 7.23 -16.11
N LEU A 34 -3.13 6.33 -15.56
CA LEU A 34 -2.96 4.89 -15.72
C LEU A 34 -3.11 4.42 -17.18
N THR A 35 -3.82 5.17 -18.04
CA THR A 35 -3.89 4.84 -19.47
C THR A 35 -2.60 5.19 -20.23
N LYS A 36 -1.80 6.12 -19.69
CA LYS A 36 -0.57 6.65 -20.31
C LYS A 36 0.69 5.93 -19.84
N VAL A 37 0.62 5.20 -18.72
CA VAL A 37 1.75 4.49 -18.11
C VAL A 37 1.63 2.99 -18.42
N SER A 38 2.72 2.36 -18.86
CA SER A 38 2.72 0.92 -19.18
C SER A 38 2.43 0.04 -17.96
N PRO A 39 1.82 -1.14 -18.12
CA PRO A 39 1.55 -2.06 -17.01
C PRO A 39 2.80 -2.44 -16.21
N GLN A 40 3.96 -2.54 -16.88
CA GLN A 40 5.24 -2.83 -16.23
C GLN A 40 5.70 -1.67 -15.36
N ALA A 41 5.56 -0.43 -15.84
CA ALA A 41 5.88 0.76 -15.05
C ALA A 41 4.92 0.93 -13.86
N GLN A 42 3.63 0.61 -14.04
CA GLN A 42 2.66 0.56 -12.94
C GLN A 42 3.04 -0.48 -11.88
N ALA A 43 3.38 -1.71 -12.27
CA ALA A 43 3.81 -2.75 -11.34
C ALA A 43 5.07 -2.32 -10.57
N LYS A 44 6.04 -1.70 -11.25
CA LYS A 44 7.25 -1.16 -10.62
C LYS A 44 6.91 -0.04 -9.63
N ALA A 45 6.07 0.92 -10.01
CA ALA A 45 5.66 2.00 -9.13
C ALA A 45 4.96 1.47 -7.87
N LYS A 46 4.12 0.43 -8.01
CA LYS A 46 3.46 -0.22 -6.87
C LYS A 46 4.46 -0.87 -5.93
N ALA A 47 5.42 -1.63 -6.46
CA ALA A 47 6.48 -2.25 -5.66
C ALA A 47 7.29 -1.19 -4.91
N THR A 48 7.75 -0.14 -5.60
CA THR A 48 8.51 0.95 -4.99
C THR A 48 7.72 1.67 -3.88
N ALA A 49 6.41 1.86 -4.07
CA ALA A 49 5.58 2.49 -3.06
C ALA A 49 5.37 1.61 -1.81
N THR A 50 5.24 0.29 -1.99
CA THR A 50 5.22 -0.68 -0.89
C THR A 50 6.55 -0.71 -0.13
N ASP A 51 7.67 -0.73 -0.85
CA ASP A 51 9.01 -0.72 -0.24
C ASP A 51 9.25 0.55 0.57
N PHE A 52 8.78 1.70 0.06
CA PHE A 52 8.83 2.97 0.79
C PHE A 52 8.06 2.88 2.11
N GLU A 53 6.84 2.34 2.09
CA GLU A 53 6.04 2.16 3.30
C GLU A 53 6.72 1.21 4.29
N ALA A 54 7.37 0.14 3.81
CA ALA A 54 8.14 -0.75 4.67
C ALA A 54 9.33 -0.05 5.35
N MET A 55 10.09 0.77 4.63
CA MET A 55 11.18 1.57 5.18
C MET A 55 10.68 2.62 6.19
N PHE A 56 9.55 3.26 5.88
CA PHE A 56 8.91 4.21 6.78
C PHE A 56 8.48 3.52 8.08
N LEU A 57 7.80 2.39 7.99
CA LEU A 57 7.39 1.60 9.15
C LEU A 57 8.58 1.14 9.98
N ASN A 58 9.65 0.67 9.34
CA ASN A 58 10.88 0.31 10.04
C ASN A 58 11.45 1.49 10.84
N SER A 59 11.49 2.68 10.22
CA SER A 59 11.97 3.90 10.86
C SER A 59 11.07 4.34 12.02
N MET A 60 9.74 4.23 11.83
CA MET A 60 8.76 4.51 12.88
C MET A 60 8.93 3.56 14.07
N PHE A 61 9.04 2.26 13.84
CA PHE A 61 9.27 1.28 14.90
C PHE A 61 10.63 1.51 15.59
N ALA A 62 11.67 1.87 14.84
CA ALA A 62 12.96 2.22 15.40
C ALA A 62 12.87 3.46 16.32
N GLN A 63 12.14 4.50 15.93
CA GLN A 63 11.90 5.69 16.77
C GLN A 63 11.03 5.38 17.99
N MET A 64 9.99 4.59 17.81
CA MET A 64 9.10 4.19 18.91
C MET A 64 9.83 3.34 19.94
N THR A 65 10.76 2.46 19.51
CA THR A 65 11.55 1.62 20.41
C THR A 65 12.77 2.33 20.98
N SER A 66 13.36 3.31 20.28
CA SER A 66 14.51 4.08 20.78
C SER A 66 14.14 5.02 21.94
N GLY A 67 12.93 5.59 21.92
CA GLY A 67 12.41 6.44 23.00
C GLY A 67 12.09 5.70 24.30
N ILE A 68 12.14 4.37 24.32
CA ILE A 68 11.81 3.56 25.50
C ILE A 68 13.04 2.94 26.18
N LYS A 69 14.26 3.36 25.81
CA LYS A 69 15.50 3.04 26.54
C LYS A 69 15.50 3.76 27.89
N GLY A 70 15.62 3.01 28.99
CA GLY A 70 15.75 3.56 30.35
C GLY A 70 14.47 4.11 30.99
N GLU A 71 13.62 4.83 30.25
CA GLU A 71 12.48 5.56 30.85
C GLU A 71 11.12 5.03 30.34
N GLY A 72 10.57 4.08 31.10
CA GLY A 72 9.21 3.58 30.96
C GLY A 72 8.81 2.88 32.27
N PRO A 73 7.52 2.57 32.51
CA PRO A 73 7.02 2.07 33.80
C PRO A 73 7.70 0.80 34.34
N PHE A 74 8.54 0.14 33.52
CA PHE A 74 9.28 -1.08 33.88
C PHE A 74 10.81 -0.91 33.89
N GLY A 75 11.34 0.28 33.59
CA GLY A 75 12.78 0.59 33.58
C GLY A 75 13.60 -0.22 32.57
N ASP A 76 14.91 -0.36 32.85
CA ASP A 76 15.93 -1.08 32.09
C ASP A 76 16.31 -2.43 32.74
N THR A 77 15.35 -3.12 33.35
CA THR A 77 15.61 -4.44 33.95
C THR A 77 15.74 -5.54 32.88
N PRO A 78 16.62 -6.55 33.06
CA PRO A 78 16.91 -7.59 32.06
C PRO A 78 15.69 -8.38 31.52
N GLY A 79 14.57 -8.40 32.25
CA GLY A 79 13.32 -9.06 31.84
C GLY A 79 12.40 -8.23 30.93
N THR A 80 12.66 -6.93 30.76
CA THR A 80 11.74 -6.03 30.03
C THR A 80 11.86 -6.11 28.51
N GLY A 81 13.02 -6.54 28.00
CA GLY A 81 13.26 -6.67 26.56
C GLY A 81 12.28 -7.63 25.87
N VAL A 82 11.92 -8.75 26.50
CA VAL A 82 11.00 -9.75 25.94
C VAL A 82 9.60 -9.20 25.78
N TRP A 83 9.07 -8.55 26.82
CA TRP A 83 7.74 -7.93 26.78
C TRP A 83 7.66 -6.80 25.76
N ARG A 84 8.72 -5.97 25.65
CA ARG A 84 8.83 -4.90 24.65
C ARG A 84 8.83 -5.45 23.22
N SER A 85 9.55 -6.54 22.98
CA SER A 85 9.55 -7.23 21.68
C SER A 85 8.18 -7.80 21.34
N MET A 86 7.50 -8.45 22.29
CA MET A 86 6.14 -8.98 22.08
C MET A 86 5.11 -7.88 21.77
N LEU A 87 5.14 -6.75 22.48
CA LEU A 87 4.29 -5.60 22.18
C LEU A 87 4.59 -5.03 20.79
N THR A 88 5.87 -4.83 20.47
CA THR A 88 6.28 -4.35 19.14
C THR A 88 5.79 -5.29 18.05
N GLU A 89 5.90 -6.60 18.25
CA GLU A 89 5.44 -7.60 17.30
C GLU A 89 3.91 -7.57 17.11
N GLN A 90 3.14 -7.44 18.20
CA GLN A 90 1.68 -7.30 18.13
C GLN A 90 1.27 -6.00 17.42
N TYR A 91 1.94 -4.89 17.70
CA TYR A 91 1.72 -3.65 16.99
C TYR A 91 2.03 -3.82 15.49
N SER A 92 3.20 -4.32 15.13
CA SER A 92 3.57 -4.59 13.73
C SER A 92 2.56 -5.48 13.00
N LYS A 93 2.09 -6.56 13.65
CA LYS A 93 1.04 -7.44 13.12
C LYS A 93 -0.28 -6.71 12.93
N SER A 94 -0.67 -5.86 13.88
CA SER A 94 -1.90 -5.08 13.78
C SER A 94 -1.84 -4.06 12.63
N PHE A 95 -0.69 -3.40 12.43
CA PHE A 95 -0.46 -2.48 11.32
C PHE A 95 -0.49 -3.19 9.97
N ALA A 96 0.20 -4.34 9.84
CA ALA A 96 0.16 -5.13 8.62
C ALA A 96 -1.26 -5.65 8.31
N LYS A 97 -1.99 -6.12 9.33
CA LYS A 97 -3.38 -6.63 9.20
C LYS A 97 -4.38 -5.53 8.82
N ALA A 98 -4.14 -4.29 9.24
CA ALA A 98 -4.93 -3.13 8.82
C ALA A 98 -4.65 -2.70 7.37
N GLY A 99 -3.68 -3.32 6.68
CA GLY A 99 -3.29 -2.97 5.31
C GLY A 99 -2.16 -1.93 5.25
N GLY A 100 -1.37 -1.78 6.32
CA GLY A 100 -0.36 -0.73 6.44
C GLY A 100 -0.95 0.58 6.96
N VAL A 101 -0.24 1.69 6.73
CA VAL A 101 -0.72 3.05 7.04
C VAL A 101 -1.46 3.64 5.83
N GLY A 102 -1.29 3.04 4.65
CA GLY A 102 -1.90 3.47 3.40
C GLY A 102 -1.05 4.50 2.63
N ILE A 103 0.17 4.75 3.10
CA ILE A 103 1.09 5.73 2.47
C ILE A 103 1.52 5.23 1.09
N SER A 104 1.67 3.91 0.93
CA SER A 104 2.00 3.29 -0.35
C SER A 104 0.99 3.63 -1.44
N ASN A 105 -0.30 3.82 -1.14
CA ASN A 105 -1.31 4.21 -2.13
C ASN A 105 -1.09 5.63 -2.66
N GLU A 106 -0.77 6.58 -1.78
CA GLU A 106 -0.51 7.98 -2.15
C GLU A 106 0.82 8.14 -2.89
N VAL A 107 1.85 7.41 -2.44
CA VAL A 107 3.14 7.37 -3.15
C VAL A 107 2.96 6.77 -4.53
N TYR A 108 2.24 5.64 -4.64
CA TYR A 108 1.91 5.03 -5.92
C TYR A 108 1.20 6.01 -6.85
N ARG A 109 0.13 6.65 -6.38
CA ARG A 109 -0.61 7.67 -7.13
C ARG A 109 0.32 8.76 -7.66
N THR A 110 1.19 9.29 -6.80
CA THR A 110 2.14 10.35 -7.17
C THR A 110 3.13 9.88 -8.24
N LEU A 111 3.69 8.68 -8.08
CA LEU A 111 4.62 8.10 -9.07
C LEU A 111 3.96 7.91 -10.43
N ILE A 112 2.71 7.43 -10.46
CA ILE A 112 1.94 7.27 -11.70
C ILE A 112 1.68 8.62 -12.38
N LEU A 113 1.21 9.63 -11.63
CA LEU A 113 0.97 10.97 -12.17
C LEU A 113 2.25 11.58 -12.75
N GLN A 114 3.38 11.43 -12.03
CA GLN A 114 4.67 11.91 -12.51
C GLN A 114 5.18 11.15 -13.75
N GLN A 115 4.94 9.85 -13.85
CA GLN A 115 5.33 9.06 -15.03
C GLN A 115 4.45 9.40 -16.23
N ALA A 116 3.14 9.59 -16.02
CA ALA A 116 2.23 10.01 -17.06
C ALA A 116 2.58 11.40 -17.62
N GLY A 117 2.96 12.35 -16.76
CA GLY A 117 3.40 13.69 -17.18
C GLY A 117 4.77 13.73 -17.88
N ARG A 118 5.57 12.65 -17.80
CA ARG A 118 6.82 12.50 -18.57
C ARG A 118 6.60 11.78 -19.90
N ALA A 119 5.48 11.09 -20.06
CA ALA A 119 5.13 10.35 -21.27
C ALA A 119 4.33 11.20 -22.29
N SER A 120 3.93 12.42 -21.89
CA SER A 120 3.31 13.45 -22.75
C SER A 120 4.34 14.41 -23.30
#